data_AF-A0A2U0S3C1-F1
#
_entry.id   AF-A0A2U0S3C1-F1
#
_cell.length_a   1.000
_cell.length_b   1.000
_cell.length_c   1.000
_cell.angle_alpha   90.00
_cell.angle_beta   90.00
_cell.angle_gamma   90.00
#
_symmetry.space_group_name_H-M   'P 1'
#
loop_
_entity.id
_entity.type
_entity.pdbx_description
1 polymer ?
#
loop_
_entity_poly.entity_id
_entity_poly.type
_entity_poly.pdbx_seq_one_letter_code
_entity_poly.pdbx_strand_id
1 'polypeptide(L)'
;MTDFTWPMRLIVNAVLVVLVGVLAIWKIHKDKKMGYPTQDERTNKIRGKAAIGTYYISLAFMVSLALFIIFGTEFLDLPELEAGWAVIAIMLVTGITNALLSWYYSRKGDL
;
A
#
# COMPACT_ATOMS: atom_id res chain seq x y z
N MET A 1 -5.00 -18.43 -28.94
CA MET A 1 -4.83 -16.97 -28.69
C MET A 1 -4.59 -16.63 -27.21
N THR A 2 -4.49 -17.63 -26.31
CA THR A 2 -4.23 -17.47 -24.87
C THR A 2 -2.74 -17.40 -24.50
N ASP A 3 -1.85 -17.82 -25.39
CA ASP A 3 -0.41 -17.93 -25.09
C ASP A 3 0.27 -16.56 -24.98
N PHE A 4 -0.29 -15.53 -25.61
CA PHE A 4 0.24 -14.16 -25.55
C PHE A 4 -0.30 -13.34 -24.36
N THR A 5 -1.37 -13.78 -23.69
CA THR A 5 -2.02 -13.01 -22.62
C THR A 5 -1.14 -12.87 -21.38
N TRP A 6 -0.47 -13.95 -20.96
CA TRP A 6 0.38 -13.95 -19.77
C TRP A 6 1.68 -13.14 -19.96
N PRO A 7 2.45 -13.35 -21.05
CA PRO A 7 3.61 -12.50 -21.35
C PRO A 7 3.24 -11.02 -21.43
N MET A 8 2.12 -10.68 -22.08
CA MET A 8 1.68 -9.29 -22.20
C MET A 8 1.32 -8.66 -20.85
N ARG A 9 0.63 -9.39 -19.96
CA ARG A 9 0.33 -8.91 -18.59
C ARG A 9 1.61 -8.62 -17.79
N LEU A 10 2.61 -9.50 -17.89
CA LEU A 10 3.89 -9.32 -17.20
C LEU A 10 4.65 -8.10 -17.72
N ILE A 11 4.71 -7.92 -19.05
CA ILE A 11 5.37 -6.78 -19.68
C ILE A 11 4.69 -5.47 -19.27
N VAL A 12 3.36 -5.41 -19.34
CA VAL A 12 2.60 -4.22 -18.92
C VAL A 12 2.85 -3.90 -17.44
N ASN A 13 2.86 -4.91 -16.57
CA ASN A 13 3.16 -4.73 -15.16
C ASN A 13 4.58 -4.20 -14.93
N ALA A 14 5.58 -4.77 -15.61
CA ALA A 14 6.97 -4.31 -15.53
C ALA A 14 7.11 -2.84 -15.98
N VAL A 15 6.47 -2.47 -17.09
CA VAL A 15 6.47 -1.07 -17.58
C VAL A 15 5.82 -0.13 -16.55
N LEU A 16 4.70 -0.51 -15.95
CA LEU A 16 4.05 0.30 -14.90
C LEU A 16 4.95 0.48 -13.68
N VAL A 17 5.61 -0.58 -13.21
CA VAL A 17 6.56 -0.50 -12.08
C VAL A 17 7.72 0.44 -12.39
N VAL A 18 8.31 0.33 -13.59
CA VAL A 18 9.40 1.22 -14.03
C VAL A 18 8.92 2.67 -14.10
N LEU A 19 7.74 2.93 -14.67
CA LEU A 19 7.19 4.29 -14.76
C LEU A 19 6.97 4.90 -13.37
N VAL A 20 6.37 4.15 -12.44
CA VAL A 20 6.16 4.62 -11.06
C VAL A 20 7.51 4.88 -10.38
N GLY A 21 8.50 4.01 -10.57
CA GLY A 21 9.85 4.20 -10.05
C GLY A 21 10.54 5.46 -10.59
N VAL A 22 10.47 5.69 -11.91
CA VAL A 22 11.02 6.89 -12.56
C VAL A 22 10.34 8.15 -12.03
N LEU A 23 9.01 8.16 -11.92
CA LEU A 23 8.27 9.30 -11.36
C LEU A 23 8.63 9.57 -9.90
N ALA A 24 8.82 8.53 -9.08
CA ALA A 24 9.25 8.67 -7.70
C ALA A 24 10.65 9.27 -7.58
N ILE A 25 11.61 8.76 -8.37
CA ILE A 25 13.00 9.27 -8.41
C ILE A 25 13.02 10.71 -8.93
N TRP A 26 12.27 11.00 -9.99
CA TRP A 26 12.17 12.34 -10.56
C TRP A 26 11.64 13.35 -9.53
N LYS A 27 10.59 12.97 -8.78
CA LYS A 27 10.06 13.79 -7.69
C LYS A 27 11.13 14.06 -6.62
N ILE A 28 11.84 13.03 -6.15
CA ILE A 28 12.90 13.20 -5.13
C ILE A 28 14.00 14.14 -5.62
N HIS A 29 14.46 13.98 -6.86
CA HIS A 29 15.47 14.88 -7.44
C HIS A 29 14.97 16.32 -7.57
N LYS A 30 13.71 16.49 -7.98
CA LYS A 30 13.07 17.81 -8.08
C LYS A 30 13.00 18.47 -6.70
N ASP A 31 12.54 17.75 -5.68
CA ASP A 31 12.39 18.25 -4.32
C ASP A 31 13.75 18.66 -3.72
N LYS A 32 14.81 17.86 -3.97
CA LYS A 32 16.18 18.19 -3.58
C LYS A 32 16.72 19.45 -4.27
N LYS A 33 16.46 19.61 -5.58
CA LYS A 33 16.87 20.81 -6.34
C LYS A 33 16.16 22.08 -5.84
N MET A 34 14.92 21.96 -5.38
CA MET A 34 14.14 23.09 -4.86
C MET A 34 14.52 23.47 -3.41
N GLY A 35 15.50 22.79 -2.80
CA GLY A 35 15.96 23.09 -1.44
C GLY A 35 14.97 22.67 -0.35
N TYR A 36 13.97 21.85 -0.68
CA TYR A 36 13.10 21.29 0.35
C TYR A 36 13.93 20.38 1.26
N PRO A 37 13.82 20.51 2.60
CA PRO A 37 14.50 19.61 3.51
C PRO A 37 13.99 18.20 3.28
N THR A 38 14.84 17.37 2.67
CA THR A 38 14.48 16.01 2.24
C THR A 38 14.11 15.09 3.40
N GLN A 39 14.51 15.44 4.63
CA GLN A 39 14.23 14.70 5.86
C GLN A 39 14.19 15.65 7.07
N ASP A 40 13.24 16.58 7.06
CA ASP A 40 12.93 17.34 8.29
C ASP A 40 12.47 16.36 9.39
N GLU A 41 12.94 16.57 10.63
CA GLU A 41 12.53 15.80 11.82
C GLU A 41 11.00 15.71 11.92
N ARG A 42 10.30 16.80 11.58
CA ARG A 42 8.83 16.83 11.54
C ARG A 42 8.26 15.83 10.53
N THR A 43 8.82 15.77 9.33
CA THR A 43 8.38 14.82 8.29
C THR A 43 8.62 13.37 8.73
N ASN A 44 9.74 13.10 9.40
CA ASN A 44 10.04 11.78 9.94
C ASN A 44 9.07 11.37 11.05
N LYS A 45 8.72 12.28 11.96
CA LYS A 45 7.72 12.03 13.02
C LYS A 45 6.33 11.73 12.45
N ILE A 46 5.90 12.49 11.44
CA ILE A 46 4.62 12.27 10.74
C ILE A 46 4.62 10.92 10.05
N ARG A 47 5.67 10.59 9.28
CA ARG A 47 5.80 9.30 8.59
C ARG A 47 5.83 8.14 9.57
N GLY A 48 6.55 8.27 10.68
CA GLY A 48 6.59 7.24 11.73
C GLY A 48 5.22 6.98 12.34
N LYS A 49 4.48 8.03 12.72
CA LYS A 49 3.11 7.90 13.24
C LYS A 49 2.16 7.26 12.22
N ALA A 50 2.21 7.70 10.96
CA ALA A 50 1.40 7.13 9.89
C ALA A 50 1.73 5.65 9.64
N ALA A 51 3.01 5.29 9.63
CA ALA A 51 3.46 3.91 9.42
C ALA A 51 3.00 2.98 10.56
N ILE A 52 3.14 3.41 11.83
CA ILE A 52 2.69 2.62 12.99
C ILE A 52 1.17 2.44 12.96
N GLY A 53 0.41 3.50 12.70
CA GLY A 53 -1.04 3.40 12.57
C GLY A 53 -1.47 2.47 11.42
N THR A 54 -0.79 2.58 10.28
CA THR A 54 -1.02 1.69 9.12
C THR A 54 -0.73 0.24 9.47
N TYR A 55 0.38 -0.03 10.18
CA TYR A 55 0.74 -1.37 10.61
C TYR A 55 -0.36 -2.01 11.45
N TYR A 56 -0.85 -1.32 12.49
CA TYR A 56 -1.90 -1.89 13.34
C TYR A 56 -3.23 -2.08 12.62
N ILE A 57 -3.63 -1.13 11.76
CA ILE A 57 -4.86 -1.27 10.97
C ILE A 57 -4.73 -2.42 9.96
N SER A 58 -3.59 -2.53 9.28
CA SER A 58 -3.34 -3.63 8.33
C SER A 58 -3.30 -4.98 9.03
N LEU A 59 -2.69 -5.05 10.22
CA LEU A 59 -2.67 -6.25 11.05
C LEU A 59 -4.09 -6.66 11.47
N ALA A 60 -4.89 -5.72 11.97
CA ALA A 60 -6.28 -5.97 12.35
C ALA A 60 -7.10 -6.45 11.14
N PHE A 61 -6.91 -5.84 9.97
CA PHE A 61 -7.55 -6.27 8.73
C PHE A 61 -7.13 -7.69 8.31
N MET A 62 -5.84 -8.01 8.35
CA MET A 62 -5.33 -9.35 8.04
C MET A 62 -5.88 -10.42 8.99
N VAL A 63 -5.93 -10.13 10.30
CA VAL A 63 -6.54 -11.03 11.29
C VAL A 63 -8.03 -11.20 11.01
N SER A 64 -8.76 -10.11 10.74
CA SER A 64 -10.18 -10.18 10.40
C SER A 64 -10.43 -10.98 9.12
N LEU A 65 -9.58 -10.84 8.11
CA LEU A 65 -9.68 -11.58 6.86
C LEU A 65 -9.39 -13.08 7.08
N ALA A 66 -8.38 -13.40 7.88
CA ALA A 66 -8.07 -14.79 8.24
C ALA A 66 -9.23 -15.46 8.98
N LEU A 67 -9.81 -14.75 9.97
CA LEU A 67 -11.01 -15.23 10.66
C LEU A 67 -12.18 -15.41 9.71
N PHE A 68 -12.43 -14.46 8.80
CA PHE A 68 -13.49 -14.58 7.81
C PHE A 68 -13.32 -15.81 6.92
N ILE A 69 -12.10 -16.09 6.45
CA ILE A 69 -11.81 -17.28 5.65
C ILE A 69 -12.09 -18.54 6.46
N ILE A 70 -11.52 -18.67 7.66
CA ILE A 70 -11.70 -19.85 8.52
C ILE A 70 -13.19 -20.07 8.84
N PHE A 71 -13.90 -19.03 9.28
CA PHE A 71 -15.31 -19.17 9.61
C PHE A 71 -16.18 -19.43 8.39
N GLY A 72 -15.85 -18.80 7.26
CA GLY A 72 -16.58 -18.95 6.00
C GLY A 72 -16.48 -20.36 5.44
N THR A 73 -15.27 -20.94 5.42
CA THR A 73 -15.07 -22.31 4.90
C THR A 73 -15.60 -23.37 5.86
N GLU A 74 -15.32 -23.25 7.16
CA GLU A 74 -15.64 -24.32 8.12
C GLU A 74 -17.11 -24.36 8.56
N PHE A 75 -17.79 -23.21 8.62
CA PHE A 75 -19.16 -23.13 9.17
C PHE A 75 -20.23 -22.76 8.15
N LEU A 76 -19.86 -22.16 7.02
CA LEU A 76 -20.80 -21.61 6.05
C LEU A 76 -20.66 -22.22 4.64
N ASP A 77 -19.72 -23.15 4.44
CA ASP A 77 -19.42 -23.80 3.15
C ASP A 77 -19.20 -22.77 2.02
N LEU A 78 -18.58 -21.63 2.36
CA LEU A 78 -18.25 -20.59 1.39
C LEU A 78 -17.06 -21.03 0.54
N PRO A 79 -17.01 -20.63 -0.75
CA PRO A 79 -15.89 -20.93 -1.62
C PRO A 79 -14.60 -20.28 -1.09
N GLU A 80 -13.48 -20.98 -1.27
CA GLU A 80 -12.16 -20.49 -0.87
C GLU A 80 -11.83 -19.16 -1.56
N LEU A 81 -11.37 -18.19 -0.77
CA LEU A 81 -10.88 -16.93 -1.30
C LEU A 81 -9.52 -17.13 -1.97
N GLU A 82 -9.44 -16.85 -3.26
CA GLU A 82 -8.17 -16.89 -4.00
C GLU A 82 -7.14 -15.95 -3.34
N ALA A 83 -5.94 -16.48 -3.09
CA ALA A 83 -4.87 -15.74 -2.42
C ALA A 83 -4.52 -14.41 -3.13
N GLY A 84 -4.65 -14.36 -4.46
CA GLY A 84 -4.42 -13.15 -5.24
C GLY A 84 -5.35 -11.99 -4.83
N TRP A 85 -6.65 -12.26 -4.64
CA TRP A 85 -7.61 -11.26 -4.20
C TRP A 85 -7.37 -10.82 -2.76
N ALA A 86 -6.98 -11.73 -1.88
CA ALA A 86 -6.60 -11.41 -0.50
C ALA A 86 -5.40 -10.46 -0.46
N VAL A 87 -4.35 -10.73 -1.24
CA VAL A 87 -3.15 -9.88 -1.32
C VAL A 87 -3.52 -8.50 -1.86
N ILE A 88 -4.32 -8.41 -2.92
CA ILE A 88 -4.78 -7.11 -3.47
C ILE A 88 -5.53 -6.31 -2.41
N ALA A 89 -6.45 -6.95 -1.67
CA ALA A 89 -7.20 -6.29 -0.61
C ALA A 89 -6.29 -5.74 0.49
N ILE A 90 -5.31 -6.53 0.95
CA ILE A 90 -4.33 -6.10 1.96
C ILE A 90 -3.51 -4.91 1.44
N MET A 91 -2.99 -4.98 0.20
CA MET A 91 -2.21 -3.90 -0.40
C MET A 91 -3.01 -2.60 -0.50
N LEU A 92 -4.29 -2.69 -0.88
CA LEU A 92 -5.18 -1.53 -0.95
C LEU A 92 -5.43 -0.93 0.43
N VAL A 93 -5.76 -1.75 1.43
CA VAL A 93 -5.96 -1.27 2.82
C VAL A 93 -4.69 -0.61 3.34
N THR A 94 -3.54 -1.27 3.25
CA THR A 94 -2.26 -0.73 3.71
C THR A 94 -1.91 0.59 2.99
N GLY A 95 -2.04 0.63 1.66
CA GLY A 95 -1.72 1.82 0.88
C GLY A 95 -2.64 3.00 1.17
N ILE A 96 -3.95 2.78 1.18
CA ILE A 96 -4.96 3.81 1.44
C ILE A 96 -4.83 4.31 2.87
N THR A 97 -4.70 3.42 3.86
CA THR A 97 -4.52 3.81 5.26
C THR A 97 -3.28 4.66 5.45
N ASN A 98 -2.14 4.27 4.85
CA ASN A 98 -0.92 5.06 4.97
C ASN A 98 -1.07 6.44 4.33
N ALA A 99 -1.71 6.53 3.16
CA ALA A 99 -1.97 7.80 2.50
C ALA A 99 -2.87 8.71 3.35
N LEU A 100 -3.96 8.17 3.90
CA LEU A 100 -4.92 8.90 4.73
C LEU A 100 -4.29 9.35 6.05
N LEU A 101 -3.56 8.48 6.75
CA LEU A 101 -2.89 8.83 8.00
C LEU A 101 -1.77 9.85 7.77
N SER A 102 -0.98 9.69 6.71
CA SER A 102 0.06 10.66 6.35
C SER A 102 -0.54 12.04 6.06
N TRP A 103 -1.67 12.09 5.35
CA TRP A 103 -2.40 13.33 5.07
C TRP A 103 -3.05 13.93 6.33
N TYR A 104 -3.66 13.10 7.17
CA TYR A 104 -4.26 13.54 8.43
C TYR A 104 -3.22 14.16 9.36
N TYR A 105 -2.10 13.47 9.58
CA TYR A 105 -1.04 13.96 10.46
C TYR A 105 -0.26 15.15 9.88
N SER A 106 -0.18 15.30 8.55
CA SER A 106 0.42 16.50 7.95
C SER A 106 -0.43 17.75 8.20
N ARG A 107 -1.77 17.62 8.14
CA ARG A 107 -2.72 18.70 8.43
C ARG A 107 -2.78 19.06 9.91
N LYS A 108 -2.51 18.11 10.80
CA LYS A 108 -2.66 18.31 12.24
C LYS A 108 -1.57 19.19 12.88
N GLY A 109 -0.65 19.76 12.08
CA GLY A 109 0.26 20.85 12.46
C GLY A 109 0.61 20.88 13.95
N ASP A 110 1.60 20.09 14.34
CA ASP A 110 2.15 19.98 15.69
C ASP A 110 1.38 19.13 16.72
N LEU A 111 1.96 17.95 16.97
CA LEU A 111 2.15 17.36 18.31
C LEU A 111 3.63 17.03 18.44
#